data_AF-A0A968BUJ9-F1
#
_entry.id   AF-A0A968BUJ9-F1
#
_cell.length_a   1.000
_cell.length_b   1.000
_cell.length_c   1.000
_cell.angle_alpha   90.00
_cell.angle_beta   90.00
_cell.angle_gamma   90.00
#
_symmetry.space_group_name_H-M   'P 1'
#
loop_
_entity.id
_entity.type
_entity.pdbx_description
1 polymer ?
#
loop_
_entity_poly.entity_id
_entity_poly.type
_entity_poly.pdbx_seq_one_letter_code
_entity_poly.pdbx_strand_id
1 'polypeptide(L)'
;QERRLRLKFGLVSGLIIGLALALGVWTLDAIFLITGPVRLIGTGLLLGALALVLLGAFGGWLAAQVGRAWFGGLVWIGTAICMVWVIGHVPYEGRNLMVWLADRRAWGLPVYPFSDAAQAGMWLFGFFIVLLLGLLGFLQPYRMEG
;
A
#
# COMPACT_ATOMS: atom_id res chain seq x y z
N GLN A 1 -10.58 -5.45 -29.23
CA GLN A 1 -9.70 -4.34 -28.76
C GLN A 1 -10.10 -3.86 -27.36
N GLU A 2 -11.40 -3.83 -27.05
CA GLU A 2 -11.99 -3.47 -25.75
C GLU A 2 -11.33 -4.15 -24.54
N ARG A 3 -11.09 -5.47 -24.58
CA ARG A 3 -10.42 -6.17 -23.46
C ARG A 3 -9.04 -5.60 -23.13
N ARG A 4 -8.22 -5.26 -24.14
CA ARG A 4 -6.88 -4.69 -23.90
C ARG A 4 -6.98 -3.28 -23.30
N LEU A 5 -7.95 -2.47 -23.73
CA LEU A 5 -8.20 -1.14 -23.18
C LEU A 5 -8.64 -1.23 -21.72
N ARG A 6 -9.59 -2.14 -21.40
CA ARG A 6 -10.05 -2.39 -20.04
C ARG A 6 -8.91 -2.76 -19.09
N LEU A 7 -8.01 -3.64 -19.52
CA LEU A 7 -6.85 -4.03 -18.72
C LEU A 7 -5.85 -2.88 -18.51
N LYS A 8 -5.63 -2.05 -19.53
CA LYS A 8 -4.78 -0.85 -19.40
C LYS A 8 -5.38 0.15 -18.42
N PHE A 9 -6.68 0.44 -18.50
CA PHE A 9 -7.37 1.33 -17.57
C PHE A 9 -7.38 0.79 -16.14
N GLY A 10 -7.58 -0.53 -15.98
CA GLY A 10 -7.45 -1.18 -14.67
C GLY A 10 -6.07 -1.01 -14.06
N LEU A 11 -5.01 -1.24 -14.85
CA LEU A 11 -3.63 -1.09 -14.39
C LEU A 11 -3.30 0.36 -14.02
N VAL A 12 -3.67 1.33 -14.87
CA VAL A 12 -3.42 2.76 -14.61
C VAL A 12 -4.22 3.25 -13.41
N SER A 13 -5.50 2.90 -13.31
CA SER A 13 -6.31 3.24 -12.13
C SER A 13 -5.71 2.63 -10.86
N GLY A 14 -5.21 1.40 -10.94
CA GLY A 14 -4.54 0.73 -9.83
C GLY A 14 -3.26 1.44 -9.40
N LEU A 15 -2.40 1.81 -10.35
CA LEU A 15 -1.18 2.59 -10.10
C LEU A 15 -1.49 3.91 -9.40
N ILE A 16 -2.48 4.65 -9.90
CA ILE A 16 -2.87 5.95 -9.33
C ILE A 16 -3.38 5.79 -7.90
N ILE A 17 -4.23 4.79 -7.64
CA ILE A 17 -4.74 4.52 -6.29
C ILE A 17 -3.61 4.14 -5.33
N GLY A 18 -2.71 3.23 -5.76
CA GLY A 18 -1.56 2.83 -4.96
C GLY A 18 -0.63 4.00 -4.64
N LEU A 19 -0.38 4.87 -5.62
CA LEU A 19 0.42 6.08 -5.44
C LEU A 19 -0.27 7.08 -4.51
N ALA A 20 -1.55 7.34 -4.72
CA ALA A 20 -2.34 8.25 -3.88
C ALA A 20 -2.38 7.78 -2.42
N LEU A 21 -2.51 6.46 -2.19
CA LEU A 21 -2.46 5.88 -0.86
C LEU A 21 -1.08 6.03 -0.22
N ALA A 22 -0.01 5.72 -0.96
CA ALA A 22 1.37 5.87 -0.47
C ALA A 22 1.68 7.32 -0.07
N LEU A 23 1.28 8.28 -0.90
CA LEU A 23 1.40 9.70 -0.58
C LEU A 23 0.54 10.04 0.64
N GLY A 24 -0.74 9.65 0.68
CA GLY A 24 -1.63 9.97 1.79
C GLY A 24 -1.13 9.46 3.15
N VAL A 25 -0.58 8.25 3.19
CA VAL A 25 -0.09 7.63 4.43
C VAL A 25 1.22 8.23 4.89
N TRP A 26 2.19 8.41 3.98
CA TRP A 26 3.57 8.74 4.37
C TRP A 26 3.99 10.19 4.11
N THR A 27 3.12 11.06 3.60
CA THR A 27 3.48 12.48 3.37
C THR A 27 3.88 13.17 4.68
N LEU A 28 3.15 12.95 5.77
CA LEU A 28 3.48 13.55 7.06
C LEU A 28 4.84 13.04 7.57
N ASP A 29 5.08 11.73 7.49
CA ASP A 29 6.37 11.13 7.85
C ASP A 29 7.53 11.70 7.02
N ALA A 30 7.32 11.90 5.72
CA ALA A 30 8.30 12.49 4.81
C ALA A 30 8.60 13.96 5.17
N ILE A 31 7.59 14.75 5.55
CA ILE A 31 7.78 16.14 6.00
C ILE A 31 8.57 16.18 7.31
N PHE A 32 8.22 15.32 8.28
CA PHE A 32 8.97 15.21 9.54
C PHE A 32 10.41 14.73 9.33
N LEU A 33 10.65 13.90 8.32
CA LEU A 33 11.99 13.46 7.93
C LEU A 33 12.88 14.56 7.35
N ILE A 34 12.31 15.42 6.51
CA ILE A 34 13.05 16.53 5.89
C ILE A 34 13.42 17.58 6.95
N THR A 35 12.59 17.72 7.99
CA THR A 35 12.74 18.73 9.04
C THR A 35 13.49 18.22 10.28
N GLY A 36 13.58 16.91 10.47
CA GLY A 36 14.20 16.29 11.64
C GLY A 36 15.69 15.90 11.43
N PRO A 37 16.48 15.78 12.51
CA PRO A 37 17.90 15.41 12.44
C PRO A 37 18.16 13.94 12.07
N VAL A 38 17.13 13.08 12.03
CA VAL A 38 17.26 11.62 11.86
C VAL A 38 17.04 11.23 10.39
N ARG A 39 18.13 10.87 9.69
CA ARG A 39 18.16 10.60 8.23
C ARG A 39 17.80 9.16 7.80
N LEU A 40 17.48 8.26 8.73
CA LEU A 40 17.44 6.81 8.46
C LEU A 40 16.08 6.24 7.99
N ILE A 41 15.02 7.04 7.85
CA ILE A 41 13.67 6.51 7.58
C ILE A 41 13.34 6.48 6.07
N GLY A 42 14.05 7.25 5.23
CA GLY A 42 13.69 7.47 3.83
C GLY A 42 13.62 6.21 2.96
N THR A 43 14.55 5.26 3.14
CA THR A 43 14.63 4.06 2.28
C THR A 43 13.48 3.09 2.51
N GLY A 44 13.04 2.93 3.76
CA GLY A 44 11.88 2.09 4.10
C GLY A 44 10.59 2.63 3.48
N LEU A 45 10.40 3.96 3.53
CA LEU A 45 9.24 4.61 2.94
C LEU A 45 9.20 4.47 1.41
N LEU A 46 10.34 4.56 0.73
CA LEU A 46 10.41 4.35 -0.72
C LEU A 46 10.02 2.92 -1.11
N LEU A 47 10.50 1.92 -0.36
CA LEU A 47 10.12 0.52 -0.59
C LEU A 47 8.64 0.27 -0.30
N GLY A 48 8.10 0.87 0.76
CA GLY A 48 6.67 0.82 1.06
C GLY A 48 5.83 1.46 -0.03
N ALA A 49 6.20 2.66 -0.51
CA ALA A 49 5.52 3.35 -1.59
C ALA A 49 5.53 2.53 -2.89
N LEU A 50 6.68 1.97 -3.25
CA LEU A 50 6.79 1.08 -4.41
C LEU A 50 5.88 -0.14 -4.25
N ALA A 51 5.87 -0.78 -3.08
CA ALA A 51 5.01 -1.92 -2.79
C ALA A 51 3.51 -1.58 -2.93
N LEU A 52 3.05 -0.43 -2.41
CA LEU A 52 1.66 -0.01 -2.56
C LEU A 52 1.29 0.28 -4.03
N VAL A 53 2.19 0.93 -4.78
CA VAL A 53 1.97 1.18 -6.22
C VAL A 53 1.84 -0.13 -7.00
N LEU A 54 2.71 -1.10 -6.74
CA LEU A 54 2.68 -2.41 -7.39
C LEU A 54 1.44 -3.22 -6.99
N LEU A 55 1.07 -3.23 -5.71
CA LEU A 55 -0.16 -3.87 -5.23
C LEU A 55 -1.40 -3.23 -5.87
N GLY A 56 -1.43 -1.90 -5.97
CA GLY A 56 -2.52 -1.17 -6.60
C GLY A 56 -2.65 -1.53 -8.08
N ALA A 57 -1.54 -1.50 -8.82
CA ALA A 57 -1.50 -1.91 -10.23
C ALA A 57 -2.00 -3.35 -10.42
N PHE A 58 -1.54 -4.27 -9.58
CA PHE A 58 -1.91 -5.68 -9.62
C PHE A 58 -3.39 -5.89 -9.31
N GLY A 59 -3.91 -5.27 -8.24
CA GLY A 59 -5.32 -5.31 -7.87
C GLY A 59 -6.23 -4.72 -8.95
N GLY A 60 -5.86 -3.56 -9.48
CA GLY A 60 -6.58 -2.91 -10.57
C GLY A 60 -6.60 -3.75 -11.86
N TRP A 61 -5.47 -4.36 -12.21
CA TRP A 61 -5.36 -5.28 -13.36
C TRP A 61 -6.19 -6.55 -13.16
N LEU A 62 -6.11 -7.19 -11.99
CA LEU A 62 -6.89 -8.39 -11.66
C LEU A 62 -8.39 -8.10 -11.73
N ALA A 63 -8.85 -7.04 -11.08
CA ALA A 63 -10.26 -6.65 -11.07
C ALA A 63 -10.81 -6.40 -12.49
N ALA A 64 -9.96 -5.86 -13.38
CA ALA A 64 -10.30 -5.63 -14.78
C ALA A 64 -10.41 -6.90 -15.64
N GLN A 65 -9.92 -8.06 -15.17
CA GLN A 65 -9.97 -9.31 -15.96
C GLN A 65 -11.40 -9.80 -16.18
N VAL A 66 -12.27 -9.67 -15.18
CA VAL A 66 -13.64 -10.23 -15.21
C VAL A 66 -14.68 -9.18 -15.60
N GLY A 67 -14.47 -7.91 -15.25
CA GLY A 67 -15.42 -6.82 -15.57
C GLY A 67 -16.73 -6.88 -14.78
N ARG A 68 -16.81 -7.69 -13.73
CA ARG A 68 -17.97 -7.78 -12.82
C ARG A 68 -17.69 -6.98 -11.55
N ALA A 69 -18.66 -6.16 -11.13
CA ALA A 69 -18.53 -5.28 -9.96
C ALA A 69 -18.20 -6.05 -8.67
N TRP A 70 -18.90 -7.14 -8.38
CA TRP A 70 -18.66 -7.94 -7.18
C TRP A 70 -17.25 -8.56 -7.16
N PHE A 71 -16.75 -8.99 -8.33
CA PHE A 71 -15.39 -9.54 -8.43
C PHE A 71 -14.35 -8.45 -8.21
N GLY A 72 -14.55 -7.27 -8.79
CA GLY A 72 -13.68 -6.11 -8.55
C GLY A 72 -13.65 -5.71 -7.07
N GLY A 73 -14.81 -5.68 -6.41
CA GLY A 73 -14.92 -5.44 -4.98
C GLY A 73 -14.10 -6.42 -4.15
N LEU A 74 -14.23 -7.73 -4.40
CA LEU A 74 -13.46 -8.76 -3.68
C LEU A 74 -11.95 -8.64 -3.90
N VAL A 75 -11.52 -8.42 -5.14
CA VAL A 75 -10.10 -8.22 -5.47
C VAL A 75 -9.54 -7.01 -4.73
N TRP A 76 -10.28 -5.90 -4.69
CA TRP A 76 -9.85 -4.69 -3.99
C TRP A 76 -9.86 -4.84 -2.47
N ILE A 77 -10.79 -5.59 -1.88
CA ILE A 77 -10.75 -5.92 -0.45
C ILE A 77 -9.47 -6.68 -0.12
N GLY A 78 -9.15 -7.74 -0.88
CA GLY A 78 -7.91 -8.51 -0.68
C GLY A 78 -6.66 -7.66 -0.88
N THR A 79 -6.64 -6.83 -1.93
CA THR A 79 -5.54 -5.90 -2.21
C THR A 79 -5.38 -4.89 -1.07
N ALA A 80 -6.47 -4.33 -0.56
CA ALA A 80 -6.47 -3.35 0.51
C ALA A 80 -5.95 -3.95 1.82
N ILE A 81 -6.34 -5.19 2.15
CA ILE A 81 -5.79 -5.90 3.33
C ILE A 81 -4.27 -6.03 3.21
N CYS A 82 -3.76 -6.40 2.03
CA CYS A 82 -2.32 -6.47 1.78
C CYS A 82 -1.64 -5.09 1.91
N MET A 83 -2.28 -4.04 1.37
CA MET A 83 -1.78 -2.66 1.49
C MET A 83 -1.72 -2.19 2.93
N VAL A 84 -2.76 -2.45 3.72
CA VAL A 84 -2.80 -2.15 5.17
C VAL A 84 -1.66 -2.84 5.89
N TRP A 85 -1.41 -4.11 5.57
CA TRP A 85 -0.32 -4.87 6.16
C TRP A 85 1.05 -4.23 5.84
N VAL A 86 1.28 -3.84 4.59
CA VAL A 86 2.49 -3.11 4.18
C VAL A 86 2.60 -1.77 4.92
N ILE A 87 1.52 -0.99 4.97
CA ILE A 87 1.48 0.31 5.65
C ILE A 87 1.90 0.18 7.11
N GLY A 88 1.36 -0.81 7.83
CA GLY A 88 1.65 -1.00 9.24
C GLY A 88 3.05 -1.54 9.52
N HIS A 89 3.60 -2.41 8.67
CA HIS A 89 4.88 -3.07 8.94
C HIS A 89 6.09 -2.29 8.41
N VAL A 90 5.95 -1.54 7.31
CA VAL A 90 7.06 -0.79 6.70
C VAL A 90 7.81 0.12 7.67
N PRO A 91 7.15 0.87 8.58
CA PRO A 91 7.85 1.71 9.55
C PRO A 91 8.76 0.93 10.52
N TYR A 92 8.45 -0.33 10.79
CA TYR A 92 9.19 -1.19 11.74
C TYR A 92 10.27 -1.98 11.00
N GLU A 93 9.86 -2.77 10.00
CA GLU A 93 10.74 -3.62 9.22
C GLU A 93 11.74 -2.81 8.39
N GLY A 94 11.28 -1.67 7.84
CA GLY A 94 12.16 -0.77 7.11
C GLY A 94 13.28 -0.20 7.99
N ARG A 95 12.98 0.11 9.25
CA ARG A 95 13.99 0.60 10.20
C ARG A 95 14.92 -0.53 10.67
N ASN A 96 14.38 -1.72 10.96
CA ASN A 96 15.19 -2.89 11.28
C ASN A 96 16.18 -3.21 10.16
N LEU A 97 15.72 -3.20 8.90
CA LEU A 97 16.57 -3.40 7.73
C LEU A 97 17.70 -2.37 7.65
N MET A 98 17.41 -1.08 7.88
CA MET A 98 18.45 -0.04 7.87
C MET A 98 19.49 -0.27 8.97
N VAL A 99 19.05 -0.68 10.17
CA VAL A 99 19.98 -1.01 11.26
C VAL A 99 20.81 -2.24 10.91
N TRP A 100 20.21 -3.27 10.32
CA TRP A 100 20.94 -4.45 9.86
C TRP A 100 21.98 -4.11 8.78
N LEU A 101 21.67 -3.19 7.87
CA LEU A 101 22.61 -2.73 6.85
C LEU A 101 23.74 -1.87 7.45
N ALA A 102 23.47 -1.12 8.51
CA ALA A 102 24.45 -0.27 9.19
C ALA A 102 25.37 -1.05 10.14
N ASP A 103 24.83 -2.04 10.86
CA ASP A 103 25.59 -2.89 11.78
C ASP A 103 25.19 -4.37 11.63
N ARG A 104 26.14 -5.17 11.15
CA ARG A 104 25.97 -6.61 10.97
C ARG A 104 25.72 -7.36 12.29
N ARG A 105 26.15 -6.80 13.43
CA ARG A 105 25.92 -7.39 14.76
C ARG A 105 24.45 -7.36 15.15
N ALA A 106 23.68 -6.44 14.57
CA ALA A 106 22.25 -6.32 14.82
C ALA A 106 21.39 -7.25 13.96
N TRP A 107 21.98 -8.04 13.06
CA TRP A 107 21.23 -8.93 12.15
C TRP A 107 20.31 -9.88 12.90
N GLY A 108 19.04 -9.91 12.49
CA GLY A 108 18.01 -10.74 13.09
C GLY A 108 17.46 -10.22 14.41
N LEU A 109 17.98 -9.12 14.96
CA LEU A 109 17.43 -8.49 16.15
C LEU A 109 16.27 -7.55 15.79
N PRO A 110 15.12 -7.63 16.48
CA PRO A 110 13.99 -6.71 16.29
C PRO A 110 14.23 -5.41 17.06
N VAL A 111 15.10 -4.54 16.52
CA VAL A 111 15.49 -3.26 17.15
C VAL A 111 14.30 -2.32 17.30
N TYR A 112 13.38 -2.34 16.34
CA TYR A 112 12.10 -1.64 16.35
C TYR A 112 10.97 -2.68 16.28
N PRO A 113 10.48 -3.19 17.42
CA PRO A 113 9.46 -4.24 17.45
C PRO A 113 8.07 -3.69 17.10
N PHE A 114 7.30 -4.48 16.36
CA PHE A 114 5.89 -4.23 16.10
C PHE A 114 5.07 -4.61 17.33
N SER A 115 4.58 -3.61 18.06
CA SER A 115 3.84 -3.82 19.31
C SER A 115 2.36 -4.13 19.07
N ASP A 116 1.69 -4.72 20.07
CA ASP A 116 0.25 -5.01 20.01
C ASP A 116 -0.59 -3.73 19.80
N ALA A 117 -0.17 -2.63 20.41
CA ALA A 117 -0.82 -1.32 20.22
C ALA A 117 -0.67 -0.82 18.78
N ALA A 118 0.50 -1.02 18.15
CA ALA A 118 0.71 -0.69 16.75
C ALA A 118 -0.14 -1.57 15.83
N GLN A 119 -0.27 -2.86 16.15
CA GLN A 119 -1.12 -3.78 15.42
C GLN A 119 -2.60 -3.38 15.51
N ALA A 120 -3.08 -3.02 16.69
CA ALA A 120 -4.45 -2.53 16.88
C ALA A 120 -4.70 -1.24 16.09
N GLY A 121 -3.76 -0.29 16.13
CA GLY A 121 -3.82 0.93 15.33
C GLY A 121 -3.85 0.65 13.83
N MET A 122 -2.98 -0.24 13.34
CA MET A 122 -2.93 -0.65 11.93
C MET A 122 -4.29 -1.15 11.46
N TRP A 123 -4.94 -2.05 12.22
CA TRP A 123 -6.24 -2.60 11.83
C TRP A 123 -7.38 -1.60 11.96
N LEU A 124 -7.36 -0.73 12.98
CA LEU A 124 -8.37 0.31 13.15
C LEU A 124 -8.38 1.31 11.99
N PHE A 125 -7.22 1.84 11.61
CA PHE A 125 -7.11 2.71 10.44
C PHE A 125 -7.30 1.94 9.13
N GLY A 126 -6.75 0.72 9.08
CA GLY A 126 -6.85 -0.17 7.94
C GLY A 126 -8.27 -0.55 7.58
N PHE A 127 -9.17 -0.64 8.55
CA PHE A 127 -10.60 -0.85 8.32
C PHE A 127 -11.18 0.17 7.34
N PHE A 128 -10.89 1.45 7.52
CA PHE A 128 -11.39 2.51 6.63
C PHE A 128 -10.77 2.44 5.23
N ILE A 129 -9.49 2.07 5.13
CA ILE A 129 -8.82 1.85 3.85
C ILE A 129 -9.48 0.69 3.09
N VAL A 130 -9.70 -0.45 3.76
CA VAL A 130 -10.36 -1.62 3.17
C VAL A 130 -11.78 -1.28 2.71
N LEU A 131 -12.54 -0.55 3.52
CA LEU A 131 -13.88 -0.10 3.17
C LEU A 131 -13.87 0.78 1.92
N LEU A 132 -13.01 1.81 1.90
CA LEU A 132 -12.90 2.77 0.80
C LEU A 132 -12.45 2.08 -0.51
N LEU A 133 -11.40 1.27 -0.44
CA LEU A 133 -10.88 0.57 -1.61
C LEU A 133 -11.84 -0.51 -2.11
N GLY A 134 -12.53 -1.21 -1.21
CA GLY A 134 -13.61 -2.13 -1.55
C GLY A 134 -14.72 -1.42 -2.34
N LEU A 135 -15.18 -0.27 -1.86
CA LEU A 135 -16.16 0.56 -2.56
C LEU A 135 -15.65 1.00 -3.95
N LEU A 136 -14.41 1.47 -4.04
CA LEU A 136 -13.81 1.82 -5.33
C LEU A 136 -13.72 0.61 -6.28
N GLY A 137 -13.46 -0.59 -5.76
CA GLY A 137 -13.45 -1.83 -6.53
C GLY A 137 -14.83 -2.20 -7.07
N PHE A 138 -15.87 -2.04 -6.27
CA PHE A 138 -17.27 -2.19 -6.73
C PHE A 138 -17.61 -1.20 -7.84
N LEU A 139 -17.12 0.04 -7.73
CA LEU A 139 -17.34 1.09 -8.71
C LEU A 139 -16.40 1.01 -9.93
N GLN A 140 -15.45 0.08 -9.95
CA GLN A 140 -14.44 0.01 -11.00
C GLN A 140 -15.01 -0.23 -12.41
N PRO A 141 -16.00 -1.11 -12.64
CA PRO A 141 -16.56 -1.31 -13.98
C PRO A 141 -17.15 -0.01 -14.56
N TYR A 142 -17.93 0.73 -13.76
CA TYR A 142 -18.53 2.00 -14.20
C TYR A 142 -17.49 3.06 -14.56
N ARG A 143 -16.32 3.05 -13.90
CA ARG A 143 -15.20 3.96 -14.23
C ARG A 143 -14.50 3.60 -15.55
N MET A 144 -14.69 2.39 -16.07
CA MET A 144 -14.07 1.92 -17.31
C MET A 144 -15.01 2.01 -18.52
N GLU A 145 -16.28 2.32 -18.32
CA GLU A 145 -17.32 2.38 -19.36
C GLU A 145 -17.53 3.81 -19.90
N GLY A 146 -16.77 4.80 -19.42
CA GLY A 146 -16.81 6.19 -19.86
C GLY A 146 -16.36 6.41 -21.30
#